data_AF-A4HB30-F1
#
_entry.id   AF-A4HB30-F1
#
_cell.length_a   1.000
_cell.length_b   1.000
_cell.length_c   1.000
_cell.angle_alpha   90.00
_cell.angle_beta   90.00
_cell.angle_gamma   90.00
#
_symmetry.space_group_name_H-M   'P 1'
#
loop_
_entity.id
_entity.type
_entity.pdbx_description
1 polymer ?
#
loop_
_entity_poly.entity_id
_entity_poly.type
_entity_poly.pdbx_seq_one_letter_code
_entity_poly.pdbx_strand_id
1 'polypeptide(L)'
;MSGVGAALVKKLPILRESRARNAAVSIFCVLAIIVVRFLYRYVHPLPKGTKRISSRSSRSPKKKKHNSRDDSDRSSGEGDRSTKQRKTDSLLPTVLMLIGIHGSGKSFWAKRYTEIVHKSYIIVSSDAIRSRLTGTIDNFTREDEVEEKLLEEVTRTLELRRSCIVDDCQHNLSPEFRTKLKALAVNGKANRVVKIFSVKPSYAMMRIQSDVEEGIVRYIPTMVEIEKQVERVAEFEKTYKDDGWVKN
;
A
#
# COMPACT_ATOMS: atom_id res chain seq x y z
N MET A 1 -37.02 -27.97 -64.50
CA MET A 1 -38.40 -27.52 -64.27
C MET A 1 -38.46 -26.90 -62.88
N SER A 2 -38.94 -25.65 -62.80
CA SER A 2 -39.57 -24.94 -61.66
C SER A 2 -39.07 -25.22 -60.24
N GLY A 3 -38.62 -24.28 -59.42
CA GLY A 3 -39.01 -22.87 -59.29
C GLY A 3 -39.57 -22.61 -57.89
N VAL A 4 -39.27 -21.42 -57.36
CA VAL A 4 -39.98 -20.69 -56.28
C VAL A 4 -39.75 -21.24 -54.85
N GLY A 5 -39.35 -20.47 -53.83
CA GLY A 5 -39.31 -19.02 -53.74
C GLY A 5 -38.50 -18.54 -52.53
N ALA A 6 -37.94 -17.35 -52.71
CA ALA A 6 -37.36 -16.51 -51.67
C ALA A 6 -38.48 -15.99 -50.76
N ALA A 7 -38.28 -16.08 -49.44
CA ALA A 7 -39.04 -15.32 -48.46
C ALA A 7 -38.08 -14.40 -47.68
N LEU A 8 -38.00 -13.16 -48.18
CA LEU A 8 -37.40 -12.01 -47.55
C LEU A 8 -38.05 -11.76 -46.18
N VAL A 9 -37.37 -12.10 -45.08
CA VAL A 9 -37.74 -11.61 -43.75
C VAL A 9 -37.08 -10.25 -43.54
N LYS A 10 -37.78 -9.19 -43.98
CA LYS A 10 -37.51 -7.80 -43.54
C LYS A 10 -37.85 -7.68 -42.06
N LYS A 11 -36.88 -7.92 -41.16
CA LYS A 11 -37.01 -7.61 -39.73
C LYS A 11 -36.39 -6.24 -39.40
N LEU A 12 -37.31 -5.25 -39.33
CA LEU A 12 -37.43 -4.21 -38.30
C LEU A 12 -36.22 -3.27 -38.03
N PRO A 13 -36.22 -2.02 -38.56
CA PRO A 13 -35.31 -0.95 -38.12
C PRO A 13 -35.67 -0.36 -36.72
N ILE A 14 -36.77 -0.80 -36.12
CA ILE A 14 -37.36 -0.22 -34.89
C ILE A 14 -36.51 -0.50 -33.63
N LEU A 15 -35.64 -1.53 -33.64
CA LEU A 15 -34.77 -1.85 -32.51
C LEU A 15 -33.47 -1.01 -32.44
N ARG A 16 -33.18 -0.18 -33.45
CA ARG A 16 -31.97 0.65 -33.49
C ARG A 16 -32.15 2.00 -32.79
N GLU A 17 -33.37 2.54 -32.79
CA GLU A 17 -33.69 3.82 -32.15
C GLU A 17 -33.70 3.75 -30.62
N SER A 18 -34.08 2.62 -30.02
CA SER A 18 -34.12 2.49 -28.55
C SER A 18 -32.73 2.53 -27.91
N ARG A 19 -31.71 1.95 -28.57
CA ARG A 19 -30.32 1.98 -28.10
C ARG A 19 -29.71 3.37 -28.19
N ALA A 20 -30.02 4.12 -29.26
CA ALA A 20 -29.54 5.49 -29.41
C ALA A 20 -30.16 6.42 -28.35
N ARG A 21 -31.45 6.27 -28.05
CA ARG A 21 -32.13 7.02 -26.98
C ARG A 21 -31.55 6.70 -25.61
N ASN A 22 -31.32 5.42 -25.29
CA ASN A 22 -30.74 5.03 -24.01
C ASN A 22 -29.29 5.52 -23.84
N ALA A 23 -28.50 5.48 -24.92
CA ALA A 23 -27.15 6.04 -24.92
C ALA A 23 -27.16 7.57 -24.71
N ALA A 24 -28.07 8.28 -25.39
CA ALA A 24 -28.20 9.74 -25.25
C ALA A 24 -28.62 10.14 -23.82
N VAL A 25 -29.57 9.42 -23.21
CA VAL A 25 -29.98 9.66 -21.81
C VAL A 25 -28.82 9.38 -20.85
N SER A 26 -28.08 8.29 -21.05
CA SER A 26 -26.91 7.97 -20.22
C SER A 26 -25.83 9.05 -20.30
N ILE A 27 -25.51 9.51 -21.51
CA ILE A 27 -24.53 10.60 -21.72
C ILE A 27 -25.03 11.90 -21.04
N PHE A 28 -26.32 12.22 -21.18
CA PHE A 28 -26.91 13.40 -20.55
C PHE A 28 -26.82 13.35 -19.02
N CYS A 29 -27.09 12.20 -18.40
CA CYS A 29 -26.95 12.01 -16.96
C CYS A 29 -25.50 12.21 -16.48
N VAL A 30 -24.51 11.69 -17.22
CA VAL A 30 -23.08 11.88 -16.89
C VAL A 30 -22.69 13.35 -16.99
N LEU A 31 -23.12 14.05 -18.05
CA LEU A 31 -22.86 15.48 -18.22
C LEU A 31 -23.52 16.32 -17.11
N ALA A 32 -24.75 15.98 -16.72
CA ALA A 32 -25.44 16.66 -15.62
C ALA A 32 -24.67 16.54 -14.29
N ILE A 33 -24.13 15.35 -13.98
CA ILE A 33 -23.30 15.14 -12.76
C ILE A 33 -22.02 15.98 -12.82
N ILE A 34 -21.38 16.09 -13.98
CA ILE A 34 -20.18 16.91 -14.16
C ILE A 34 -20.50 18.39 -13.94
N VAL A 35 -21.59 18.89 -14.52
CA VAL A 35 -22.04 20.28 -14.36
C VAL A 35 -22.38 20.57 -12.89
N VAL A 36 -23.11 19.70 -12.21
CA VAL A 36 -23.43 19.86 -10.79
C VAL A 36 -22.15 19.89 -9.93
N ARG A 37 -21.18 19.00 -10.18
CA ARG A 37 -19.88 19.04 -9.48
C ARG A 37 -19.10 20.32 -9.76
N PHE A 38 -19.15 20.82 -10.99
CA PHE A 38 -18.50 22.06 -11.38
C PHE A 38 -19.13 23.26 -10.69
N LEU A 39 -20.47 23.37 -10.72
CA LEU A 39 -21.22 24.42 -10.02
C LEU A 39 -21.03 24.36 -8.51
N TYR A 40 -21.01 23.16 -7.91
CA TYR A 40 -20.73 22.99 -6.48
C TYR A 40 -19.35 23.52 -6.10
N ARG A 41 -18.32 23.25 -6.92
CA ARG A 41 -16.96 23.80 -6.71
C ARG A 41 -16.88 25.30 -6.96
N TYR A 42 -17.74 25.84 -7.82
CA TYR A 42 -17.79 27.27 -8.11
C TYR A 42 -18.49 28.05 -7.00
N VAL A 43 -19.59 27.52 -6.44
CA VAL A 43 -20.37 28.14 -5.36
C VAL A 43 -19.71 27.95 -3.99
N HIS A 44 -18.98 26.84 -3.79
CA HIS A 44 -18.15 26.62 -2.61
C HIS A 44 -16.66 26.66 -2.97
N PRO A 45 -16.09 27.85 -3.25
CA PRO A 45 -14.66 27.98 -3.37
C PRO A 45 -14.04 27.58 -2.03
N LEU A 46 -13.39 26.42 -2.02
CA LEU A 46 -12.68 25.87 -0.87
C LEU A 46 -11.75 26.97 -0.31
N PRO A 47 -11.84 27.34 0.98
CA PRO A 47 -11.07 28.44 1.53
C PRO A 47 -9.58 28.13 1.41
N LYS A 48 -8.88 28.91 0.57
CA LYS A 48 -7.43 28.89 0.46
C LYS A 48 -6.83 29.75 1.58
N GLY A 49 -6.06 29.10 2.45
CA GLY A 49 -5.26 29.71 3.53
C GLY A 49 -5.89 29.46 4.91
N THR A 50 -5.16 29.14 5.99
CA THR A 50 -3.73 29.36 6.27
C THR A 50 -3.37 28.67 7.60
N LYS A 51 -2.04 28.51 7.81
CA LYS A 51 -1.30 28.43 9.08
C LYS A 51 -0.97 27.05 9.68
N ARG A 52 0.33 26.73 9.54
CA ARG A 52 1.20 26.14 10.56
C ARG A 52 0.79 26.60 11.97
N ILE A 53 0.56 25.64 12.87
CA ILE A 53 0.58 25.89 14.31
C ILE A 53 1.74 25.07 14.87
N SER A 54 2.87 25.74 15.05
CA SER A 54 3.90 25.36 16.01
C SER A 54 3.45 25.85 17.39
N SER A 55 3.03 24.95 18.27
CA SER A 55 2.79 25.27 19.68
C SER A 55 4.01 24.90 20.50
N ARG A 56 4.91 25.89 20.60
CA ARG A 56 5.97 25.99 21.59
C ARG A 56 5.28 26.39 22.91
N SER A 57 5.21 25.49 23.88
CA SER A 57 4.75 25.82 25.24
C SER A 57 5.93 26.25 26.09
N SER A 58 5.93 27.52 26.46
CA SER A 58 6.84 28.16 27.39
C SER A 58 6.30 28.03 28.82
N ARG A 59 7.13 27.50 29.74
CA ARG A 59 7.07 27.89 31.15
C ARG A 59 8.49 28.19 31.64
N SER A 60 8.57 29.32 32.31
CA SER A 60 9.73 30.10 32.70
C SER A 60 10.11 29.81 34.18
N PRO A 61 11.06 30.51 34.83
CA PRO A 61 12.24 29.88 35.42
C PRO A 61 12.24 29.91 36.96
N LYS A 62 13.05 29.07 37.60
CA LYS A 62 13.47 29.28 38.99
C LYS A 62 15.00 29.20 39.14
N LYS A 63 15.55 30.32 39.60
CA LYS A 63 16.92 30.55 40.07
C LYS A 63 17.27 29.74 41.33
N LYS A 64 18.54 29.35 41.44
CA LYS A 64 19.47 29.36 42.61
C LYS A 64 20.51 28.24 42.40
N LYS A 65 21.80 28.30 42.74
CA LYS A 65 22.74 29.33 43.23
C LYS A 65 24.13 28.63 43.26
N HIS A 66 25.17 29.28 42.74
CA HIS A 66 26.62 29.25 43.07
C HIS A 66 27.45 27.99 43.42
N ASN A 67 28.70 28.06 42.89
CA ASN A 67 30.00 27.48 43.31
C ASN A 67 30.23 26.01 42.87
N SER A 68 31.42 25.56 42.43
CA SER A 68 32.80 26.03 42.54
C SER A 68 33.68 25.48 41.39
N ARG A 69 34.94 25.93 41.37
CA ARG A 69 36.05 25.73 40.44
C ARG A 69 36.53 24.28 40.21
N ASP A 70 37.25 24.17 39.08
CA ASP A 70 38.36 23.28 38.70
C ASP A 70 38.16 21.75 38.80
N ASP A 71 38.18 21.04 37.67
CA ASP A 71 39.44 20.46 37.19
C ASP A 71 39.27 19.84 35.80
N SER A 72 40.36 19.87 35.05
CA SER A 72 40.53 19.22 33.75
C SER A 72 40.39 17.71 33.85
N ASP A 73 39.59 17.09 32.98
CA ASP A 73 40.09 15.89 32.32
C ASP A 73 39.48 15.62 30.96
N ARG A 74 40.37 15.36 30.01
CA ARG A 74 40.08 14.93 28.65
C ARG A 74 39.61 13.48 28.72
N SER A 75 38.36 13.22 28.40
CA SER A 75 37.95 11.88 27.94
C SER A 75 37.06 12.00 26.71
N SER A 76 37.62 11.49 25.62
CA SER A 76 36.95 10.90 24.45
C SER A 76 35.53 11.37 24.15
N GLY A 77 35.45 12.28 23.17
CA GLY A 77 34.22 12.52 22.44
C GLY A 77 33.73 11.24 21.78
N GLU A 78 32.79 10.55 22.43
CA GLU A 78 31.82 9.72 21.73
C GLU A 78 30.93 10.68 20.95
N GLY A 79 31.34 10.85 19.68
CA GLY A 79 30.59 11.58 18.70
C GLY A 79 29.16 11.07 18.66
N ASP A 80 28.27 11.93 19.11
CA ASP A 80 26.85 11.92 18.90
C ASP A 80 26.57 11.61 17.42
N ARG A 81 26.44 10.31 17.09
CA ARG A 81 26.06 9.84 15.77
C ARG A 81 24.59 10.19 15.62
N SER A 82 24.35 11.47 15.31
CA SER A 82 23.12 11.90 14.68
C SER A 82 22.82 10.90 13.59
N THR A 83 21.73 10.16 13.77
CA THR A 83 21.26 9.12 12.87
C THR A 83 20.90 9.79 11.56
N LYS A 84 21.91 10.01 10.69
CA LYS A 84 21.72 10.44 9.31
C LYS A 84 20.75 9.44 8.71
N GLN A 85 19.49 9.85 8.57
CA GLN A 85 18.47 9.04 7.93
C GLN A 85 19.02 8.59 6.59
N ARG A 86 19.21 7.28 6.42
CA ARG A 86 19.67 6.72 5.15
C ARG A 86 18.67 7.13 4.08
N LYS A 87 19.13 7.95 3.13
CA LYS A 87 18.31 8.44 2.03
C LYS A 87 18.34 7.40 0.91
N THR A 88 17.20 7.20 0.25
CA THR A 88 17.10 6.36 -0.95
C THR A 88 17.81 7.02 -2.13
N ASP A 89 18.45 6.21 -2.98
CA ASP A 89 19.06 6.65 -4.23
C ASP A 89 18.00 6.67 -5.35
N SER A 90 17.78 7.83 -5.98
CA SER A 90 16.79 7.99 -7.05
C SER A 90 17.13 7.22 -8.34
N LEU A 91 18.39 6.79 -8.52
CA LEU A 91 18.84 6.05 -9.70
C LEU A 91 18.61 4.53 -9.57
N LEU A 92 18.33 4.05 -8.36
CA LEU A 92 18.14 2.63 -8.09
C LEU A 92 16.65 2.27 -8.02
N PRO A 93 16.24 1.08 -8.50
CA PRO A 93 14.89 0.58 -8.27
C PRO A 93 14.65 0.37 -6.77
N THR A 94 13.38 0.39 -6.36
CA THR A 94 12.97 0.25 -4.96
C THR A 94 12.17 -1.02 -4.75
N VAL A 95 12.55 -1.82 -3.75
CA VAL A 95 11.67 -2.81 -3.13
C VAL A 95 11.00 -2.15 -1.94
N LEU A 96 9.70 -1.90 -2.06
CA LEU A 96 8.86 -1.37 -0.99
C LEU A 96 8.08 -2.50 -0.33
N MET A 97 8.50 -2.91 0.87
CA MET A 97 7.81 -3.95 1.65
C MET A 97 6.68 -3.33 2.48
N LEU A 98 5.48 -3.92 2.45
CA LEU A 98 4.36 -3.51 3.29
C LEU A 98 4.27 -4.39 4.53
N ILE A 99 4.30 -3.79 5.71
CA ILE A 99 4.25 -4.49 6.99
C ILE A 99 2.98 -4.08 7.72
N GLY A 100 2.19 -5.05 8.15
CA GLY A 100 0.99 -4.82 8.94
C GLY A 100 0.08 -6.04 8.95
N ILE A 101 -0.83 -6.09 9.91
CA ILE A 101 -1.80 -7.20 10.08
C ILE A 101 -2.79 -7.30 8.90
N HIS A 102 -3.53 -8.41 8.76
CA HIS A 102 -4.67 -8.45 7.83
C HIS A 102 -5.66 -7.33 8.15
N GLY A 103 -6.37 -6.80 7.14
CA GLY A 103 -7.33 -5.71 7.35
C GLY A 103 -6.72 -4.32 7.65
N SER A 104 -5.39 -4.20 7.79
CA SER A 104 -4.73 -2.90 8.05
C SER A 104 -4.77 -1.93 6.85
N GLY A 105 -5.13 -2.38 5.65
CA GLY A 105 -5.28 -1.54 4.46
C GLY A 105 -4.05 -1.49 3.54
N LYS A 106 -3.12 -2.44 3.67
CA LYS A 106 -1.92 -2.56 2.81
C LYS A 106 -2.26 -2.54 1.32
N SER A 107 -3.09 -3.47 0.85
CA SER A 107 -3.47 -3.59 -0.56
C SER A 107 -4.22 -2.37 -1.09
N PHE A 108 -5.07 -1.75 -0.27
CA PHE A 108 -5.73 -0.49 -0.62
C PHE A 108 -4.71 0.62 -0.82
N TRP A 109 -3.78 0.78 0.13
CA TRP A 109 -2.72 1.78 0.02
C TRP A 109 -1.82 1.53 -1.19
N ALA A 110 -1.43 0.27 -1.44
CA ALA A 110 -0.59 -0.10 -2.58
C ALA A 110 -1.21 0.33 -3.91
N LYS A 111 -2.49 -0.01 -4.12
CA LYS A 111 -3.26 0.39 -5.31
C LYS A 111 -3.27 1.91 -5.47
N ARG A 112 -3.68 2.64 -4.42
CA ARG A 112 -3.75 4.12 -4.45
C ARG A 112 -2.38 4.76 -4.67
N TYR A 113 -1.32 4.20 -4.09
CA TYR A 113 0.04 4.68 -4.26
C TYR A 113 0.49 4.56 -5.71
N THR A 114 0.23 3.41 -6.35
CA THR A 114 0.55 3.23 -7.78
C THR A 114 -0.32 4.09 -8.69
N GLU A 115 -1.59 4.30 -8.38
CA GLU A 115 -2.49 5.12 -9.21
C GLU A 115 -2.13 6.62 -9.19
N ILE A 116 -1.77 7.14 -8.01
CA ILE A 116 -1.67 8.59 -7.78
C ILE A 116 -0.21 9.06 -7.71
N VAL A 117 0.66 8.30 -7.06
CA VAL A 117 1.99 8.77 -6.65
C VAL A 117 3.08 8.22 -7.57
N HIS A 118 3.16 6.90 -7.72
CA HIS A 118 4.20 6.24 -8.52
C HIS A 118 3.65 5.14 -9.42
N LYS A 119 3.13 5.54 -10.59
CA LYS A 119 2.55 4.66 -11.61
C LYS A 119 3.50 3.59 -12.17
N SER A 120 4.80 3.74 -11.97
CA SER A 120 5.81 2.80 -12.45
C SER A 120 5.98 1.57 -11.56
N TYR A 121 5.54 1.63 -10.30
CA TYR A 121 5.70 0.52 -9.35
C TYR A 121 4.79 -0.64 -9.73
N ILE A 122 5.34 -1.85 -9.66
CA ILE A 122 4.59 -3.11 -9.80
C ILE A 122 4.18 -3.60 -8.42
N ILE A 123 2.91 -3.94 -8.24
CA ILE A 123 2.45 -4.60 -7.01
C ILE A 123 2.64 -6.11 -7.19
N VAL A 124 3.44 -6.70 -6.32
CA VAL A 124 3.66 -8.14 -6.19
C VAL A 124 2.87 -8.58 -4.96
N SER A 125 1.76 -9.29 -5.15
CA SER A 125 0.78 -9.59 -4.11
C SER A 125 0.64 -11.09 -3.87
N SER A 126 0.76 -11.51 -2.62
CA SER A 126 0.60 -12.93 -2.26
C SER A 126 -0.83 -13.42 -2.46
N ASP A 127 -1.84 -12.60 -2.17
CA ASP A 127 -3.24 -12.95 -2.44
C ASP A 127 -3.48 -13.18 -3.93
N ALA A 128 -2.91 -12.34 -4.80
CA ALA A 128 -3.02 -12.53 -6.25
C ALA A 128 -2.32 -13.82 -6.72
N ILE A 129 -1.13 -14.11 -6.18
CA ILE A 129 -0.39 -15.34 -6.49
C ILE A 129 -1.16 -16.57 -6.00
N ARG A 130 -1.63 -16.56 -4.75
CA ARG A 130 -2.41 -17.65 -4.14
C ARG A 130 -3.67 -17.93 -4.94
N SER A 131 -4.43 -16.90 -5.30
CA SER A 131 -5.62 -17.05 -6.15
C SER A 131 -5.30 -17.69 -7.51
N ARG A 132 -4.17 -17.37 -8.15
CA ARG A 132 -3.76 -18.05 -9.39
C ARG A 132 -3.36 -19.50 -9.18
N LEU A 133 -2.75 -19.84 -8.04
CA LEU A 133 -2.27 -21.19 -7.74
C LEU A 133 -3.36 -22.14 -7.25
N THR A 134 -4.37 -21.64 -6.55
CA THR A 134 -5.37 -22.47 -5.86
C THR A 134 -6.81 -22.17 -6.28
N GLY A 135 -7.02 -21.13 -7.10
CA GLY A 135 -8.35 -20.64 -7.49
C GLY A 135 -8.98 -19.68 -6.47
N THR A 136 -8.38 -19.50 -5.30
CA THR A 136 -8.94 -18.67 -4.22
C THR A 136 -7.85 -18.04 -3.34
N ILE A 137 -8.17 -16.95 -2.64
CA ILE A 137 -7.23 -16.22 -1.78
C ILE A 137 -7.14 -16.77 -0.35
N ASP A 138 -8.04 -17.69 0.03
CA ASP A 138 -8.18 -18.26 1.38
C ASP A 138 -7.58 -19.66 1.52
N ASN A 139 -7.00 -20.21 0.45
CA ASN A 139 -6.36 -21.52 0.47
C ASN A 139 -4.84 -21.40 0.68
N PHE A 140 -4.40 -21.65 1.91
CA PHE A 140 -3.00 -21.58 2.36
C PHE A 140 -2.24 -22.92 2.26
N THR A 141 -2.72 -23.89 1.48
CA THR A 141 -2.07 -25.21 1.36
C THR A 141 -0.76 -25.21 0.55
N ARG A 142 -0.46 -24.11 -0.16
CA ARG A 142 0.70 -23.98 -1.07
C ARG A 142 1.54 -22.74 -0.76
N GLU A 143 1.66 -22.33 0.50
CA GLU A 143 2.37 -21.09 0.85
C GLU A 143 3.86 -21.11 0.50
N ASP A 144 4.52 -22.28 0.53
CA ASP A 144 5.92 -22.38 0.08
C ASP A 144 6.07 -21.99 -1.40
N GLU A 145 5.14 -22.45 -2.24
CA GLU A 145 5.09 -22.05 -3.66
C GLU A 145 4.70 -20.57 -3.84
N VAL A 146 3.84 -20.03 -2.96
CA VAL A 146 3.51 -18.59 -2.97
C VAL A 146 4.76 -17.78 -2.64
N GLU A 147 5.55 -18.19 -1.65
CA GLU A 147 6.82 -17.55 -1.28
C GLU A 147 7.81 -17.56 -2.45
N GLU A 148 8.01 -18.72 -3.08
CA GLU A 148 8.89 -18.85 -4.26
C GLU A 148 8.46 -17.91 -5.38
N LYS A 149 7.16 -17.85 -5.68
CA LYS A 149 6.61 -16.97 -6.72
C LYS A 149 6.72 -15.49 -6.37
N LEU A 150 6.57 -15.11 -5.10
CA LEU A 150 6.82 -13.74 -4.63
C LEU A 150 8.27 -13.34 -4.93
N LEU A 151 9.23 -14.19 -4.56
CA LEU A 151 10.65 -13.93 -4.77
C LEU A 151 11.01 -13.89 -6.26
N GLU A 152 10.43 -14.77 -7.08
CA GLU A 152 10.59 -14.78 -8.54
C GLU A 152 10.08 -13.47 -9.17
N GLU A 153 8.86 -13.03 -8.82
CA GLU A 153 8.29 -11.80 -9.35
C GLU A 153 9.08 -10.55 -8.93
N VAL A 154 9.57 -10.50 -7.69
CA VAL A 154 10.48 -9.43 -7.23
C VAL A 154 11.78 -9.44 -8.02
N THR A 155 12.42 -10.61 -8.16
CA THR A 155 13.69 -10.76 -8.89
C THR A 155 13.56 -10.26 -10.31
N ARG A 156 12.57 -10.76 -11.05
CA ARG A 156 12.29 -10.33 -12.42
C ARG A 156 12.03 -8.83 -12.52
N THR A 157 11.33 -8.26 -11.55
CA THR A 157 11.03 -6.82 -11.54
C THR A 157 12.30 -5.97 -11.36
N LEU A 158 13.20 -6.42 -10.49
CA LEU A 158 14.49 -5.75 -10.26
C LEU A 158 15.46 -5.91 -11.43
N GLU A 159 15.50 -7.07 -12.09
CA GLU A 159 16.29 -7.29 -13.32
C GLU A 159 15.89 -6.31 -14.43
N LEU A 160 14.59 -6.02 -14.53
CA LEU A 160 14.05 -5.01 -15.45
C LEU A 160 14.24 -3.56 -14.96
N ARG A 161 15.01 -3.35 -13.88
CA ARG A 161 15.26 -2.04 -13.25
C ARG A 161 13.99 -1.30 -12.84
N ARG A 162 12.94 -2.02 -12.46
CA ARG A 162 11.67 -1.45 -12.00
C ARG A 162 11.54 -1.55 -10.48
N SER A 163 10.81 -0.61 -9.91
CA SER A 163 10.43 -0.67 -8.50
C SER A 163 9.20 -1.53 -8.29
N CYS A 164 9.12 -2.18 -7.14
CA CYS A 164 7.98 -3.01 -6.76
C CYS A 164 7.50 -2.75 -5.34
N ILE A 165 6.23 -3.06 -5.10
CA ILE A 165 5.61 -3.12 -3.79
C ILE A 165 5.35 -4.58 -3.47
N VAL A 166 5.88 -5.08 -2.36
CA VAL A 166 5.60 -6.44 -1.87
C VAL A 166 4.41 -6.35 -0.91
N ASP A 167 3.23 -6.62 -1.43
CA ASP A 167 1.95 -6.61 -0.70
C ASP A 167 1.63 -8.01 -0.20
N ASP A 168 2.16 -8.33 0.97
CA ASP A 168 1.95 -9.59 1.67
C ASP A 168 1.81 -9.33 3.18
N CYS A 169 1.07 -10.20 3.86
CA CYS A 169 0.92 -10.16 5.31
C CYS A 169 1.82 -11.17 6.05
N GLN A 170 1.83 -12.43 5.63
CA GLN A 170 2.44 -13.52 6.41
C GLN A 170 3.96 -13.60 6.20
N HIS A 171 4.40 -13.67 4.95
CA HIS A 171 5.80 -13.74 4.54
C HIS A 171 6.56 -12.47 4.92
N ASN A 172 5.99 -11.28 4.71
CA ASN A 172 6.65 -10.02 5.10
C ASN A 172 6.95 -9.95 6.62
N LEU A 173 6.12 -10.62 7.45
CA LEU A 173 6.34 -10.75 8.88
C LEU A 173 7.33 -11.88 9.26
N SER A 174 7.70 -12.76 8.35
CA SER A 174 8.72 -13.80 8.55
C SER A 174 10.16 -13.25 8.46
N PRO A 175 11.00 -13.44 9.50
CA PRO A 175 12.42 -13.08 9.42
C PRO A 175 13.19 -13.79 8.30
N GLU A 176 12.83 -15.04 8.00
CA GLU A 176 13.47 -15.84 6.96
C GLU A 176 13.20 -15.24 5.57
N PHE A 177 11.92 -14.99 5.25
CA PHE A 177 11.53 -14.35 4.00
C PHE A 177 12.18 -12.98 3.84
N ARG A 178 12.19 -12.16 4.90
CA ARG A 178 12.88 -10.85 4.86
C ARG A 178 14.37 -11.00 4.55
N THR A 179 15.02 -12.07 4.99
CA THR A 179 16.42 -12.35 4.68
C THR A 179 16.59 -12.70 3.20
N LYS A 180 15.72 -13.54 2.65
CA LYS A 180 15.67 -13.85 1.20
C LYS A 180 15.44 -12.57 0.38
N LEU A 181 14.46 -11.75 0.75
CA LEU A 181 14.14 -10.49 0.07
C LEU A 181 15.30 -9.47 0.14
N LYS A 182 16.01 -9.39 1.28
CA LYS A 182 17.23 -8.58 1.42
C LYS A 182 18.34 -9.04 0.48
N ALA A 183 18.49 -10.34 0.26
CA ALA A 183 19.50 -10.90 -0.65
C ALA A 183 19.22 -10.52 -2.11
N LEU A 184 17.95 -10.35 -2.50
CA LEU A 184 17.57 -9.85 -3.84
C LEU A 184 17.85 -8.34 -3.96
N ALA A 185 17.53 -7.57 -2.92
CA ALA A 185 17.68 -6.12 -2.89
C ALA A 185 19.02 -5.68 -2.25
N VAL A 186 20.13 -6.17 -2.78
CA VAL A 186 21.48 -5.88 -2.25
C VAL A 186 21.74 -4.36 -2.23
N ASN A 187 22.39 -3.89 -1.15
CA ASN A 187 22.79 -2.49 -1.01
C ASN A 187 23.60 -2.02 -2.23
N GLY A 188 23.23 -0.86 -2.79
CA GLY A 188 23.85 -0.31 -3.99
C GLY A 188 23.28 -0.86 -5.31
N LYS A 189 22.39 -1.87 -5.26
CA LYS A 189 21.65 -2.35 -6.45
C LYS A 189 20.17 -1.99 -6.41
N ALA A 190 19.56 -1.94 -5.22
CA ALA A 190 18.19 -1.52 -5.01
C ALA A 190 18.02 -0.79 -3.68
N ASN A 191 17.04 0.11 -3.62
CA ASN A 191 16.58 0.69 -2.36
C ASN A 191 15.71 -0.32 -1.62
N ARG A 192 15.95 -0.47 -0.31
CA ARG A 192 15.12 -1.27 0.59
C ARG A 192 14.26 -0.33 1.42
N VAL A 193 12.98 -0.26 1.11
CA VAL A 193 12.04 0.66 1.74
C VAL A 193 10.92 -0.13 2.41
N VAL A 194 10.41 0.36 3.55
CA VAL A 194 9.30 -0.27 4.27
C VAL A 194 8.20 0.73 4.60
N LYS A 195 6.94 0.30 4.42
CA LYS A 195 5.76 0.99 4.94
C LYS A 195 5.10 0.15 6.01
N ILE A 196 5.03 0.69 7.23
CA ILE A 196 4.43 0.00 8.38
C ILE A 196 3.02 0.55 8.64
N PHE A 197 2.05 -0.35 8.73
CA PHE A 197 0.64 -0.07 8.98
C PHE A 197 0.28 -0.49 10.40
N SER A 198 0.38 0.46 11.34
CA SER A 198 -0.04 0.27 12.72
C SER A 198 -1.55 0.52 12.82
N VAL A 199 -2.33 -0.55 12.93
CA VAL A 199 -3.80 -0.52 13.05
C VAL A 199 -4.19 -1.41 14.23
N LYS A 200 -5.14 -0.97 15.05
CA LYS A 200 -5.63 -1.81 16.16
C LYS A 200 -6.37 -3.05 15.61
N PRO A 201 -6.20 -4.23 16.21
CA PRO A 201 -6.90 -5.46 15.83
C PRO A 201 -8.40 -5.30 15.59
N SER A 202 -9.10 -4.61 16.51
CA SER A 202 -10.55 -4.39 16.41
C SER A 202 -10.96 -3.65 15.14
N TYR A 203 -10.22 -2.60 14.75
CA TYR A 203 -10.49 -1.86 13.52
C TYR A 203 -10.18 -2.70 12.27
N ALA A 204 -9.10 -3.49 12.31
CA ALA A 204 -8.74 -4.37 11.21
C ALA A 204 -9.80 -5.44 10.97
N MET A 205 -10.29 -6.08 12.04
CA MET A 205 -11.35 -7.08 11.97
C MET A 205 -12.68 -6.50 11.50
N MET A 206 -13.08 -5.33 12.03
CA MET A 206 -14.29 -4.64 11.59
C MET A 206 -14.27 -4.35 10.08
N ARG A 207 -13.11 -3.98 9.53
CA ARG A 207 -12.95 -3.78 8.08
C ARG A 207 -13.13 -5.07 7.31
N ILE A 208 -12.50 -6.17 7.75
CA ILE A 208 -12.64 -7.48 7.10
C ILE A 208 -14.10 -7.92 7.11
N GLN A 209 -14.79 -7.77 8.24
CA GLN A 209 -16.22 -8.09 8.38
C GLN A 209 -17.07 -7.26 7.42
N SER A 210 -16.88 -5.94 7.39
CA SER A 210 -17.59 -5.05 6.46
C SER A 210 -17.34 -5.43 4.99
N ASP A 211 -16.10 -5.74 4.63
CA ASP A 211 -15.76 -6.18 3.27
C ASP A 211 -16.50 -7.49 2.91
N VAL A 212 -16.56 -8.45 3.84
CA VAL A 212 -17.26 -9.73 3.65
C VAL A 212 -18.77 -9.55 3.55
N GLU A 213 -19.36 -8.69 4.38
CA GLU A 213 -20.78 -8.31 4.32
C GLU A 213 -21.15 -7.66 2.98
N GLU A 214 -20.23 -6.88 2.41
CA GLU A 214 -20.36 -6.29 1.06
C GLU A 214 -20.10 -7.29 -0.08
N GLY A 215 -19.83 -8.56 0.23
CA GLY A 215 -19.57 -9.61 -0.76
C GLY A 215 -18.17 -9.56 -1.38
N ILE A 216 -17.24 -8.81 -0.79
CA ILE A 216 -15.84 -8.77 -1.21
C ILE A 216 -15.15 -10.02 -0.67
N VAL A 217 -14.64 -10.86 -1.57
CA VAL A 217 -13.88 -12.06 -1.22
C VAL A 217 -12.63 -11.67 -0.42
N ARG A 218 -12.55 -12.11 0.84
CA ARG A 218 -11.44 -11.86 1.76
C ARG A 218 -11.13 -13.08 2.63
N TYR A 219 -9.85 -13.25 2.96
CA TYR A 219 -9.46 -14.12 4.07
C TYR A 219 -9.93 -13.52 5.40
N ILE A 220 -10.54 -14.36 6.24
CA ILE A 220 -11.03 -13.99 7.58
C ILE A 220 -10.12 -14.66 8.62
N PRO A 221 -9.11 -13.94 9.15
CA PRO A 221 -8.26 -14.47 10.19
C PRO A 221 -9.02 -14.56 11.52
N THR A 222 -8.62 -15.53 12.34
CA THR A 222 -9.02 -15.61 13.74
C THR A 222 -8.40 -14.47 14.56
N MET A 223 -9.00 -14.17 15.72
CA MET A 223 -8.43 -13.16 16.65
C MET A 223 -7.02 -13.53 17.10
N VAL A 224 -6.75 -14.81 17.36
CA VAL A 224 -5.44 -15.31 17.76
C VAL A 224 -4.40 -15.07 16.67
N GLU A 225 -4.75 -15.27 15.41
CA GLU A 225 -3.85 -14.96 14.29
C GLU A 225 -3.55 -13.47 14.19
N ILE A 226 -4.56 -12.61 14.35
CA ILE A 226 -4.35 -11.15 14.34
C ILE A 226 -3.43 -10.71 15.49
N GLU A 227 -3.64 -11.22 16.70
CA GLU A 227 -2.81 -10.90 17.87
C GLU A 227 -1.35 -11.32 17.63
N LYS A 228 -1.13 -12.53 17.13
CA LYS A 228 0.22 -13.01 16.74
C LYS A 228 0.84 -12.12 15.65
N GLN A 229 0.05 -11.61 14.71
CA GLN A 229 0.55 -10.68 13.70
C GLN A 229 0.92 -9.32 14.31
N VAL A 230 0.17 -8.82 15.31
CA VAL A 230 0.52 -7.58 16.01
C VAL A 230 1.87 -7.71 16.71
N GLU A 231 2.10 -8.83 17.40
CA GLU A 231 3.39 -9.10 18.06
C GLU A 231 4.54 -9.08 17.04
N ARG A 232 4.39 -9.79 15.91
CA ARG A 232 5.39 -9.80 14.83
C ARG A 232 5.62 -8.43 14.20
N VAL A 233 4.58 -7.61 14.05
CA VAL A 233 4.71 -6.22 13.58
C VAL A 233 5.54 -5.40 14.59
N ALA A 234 5.27 -5.54 15.88
CA ALA A 234 6.00 -4.84 16.93
C ALA A 234 7.47 -5.28 17.02
N GLU A 235 7.76 -6.56 16.84
CA GLU A 235 9.12 -7.09 16.73
C GLU A 235 9.86 -6.50 15.52
N PHE A 236 9.20 -6.44 14.37
CA PHE A 236 9.77 -5.85 13.17
C PHE A 236 10.01 -4.33 13.33
N GLU A 237 9.09 -3.59 13.94
CA GLU A 237 9.24 -2.15 14.21
C GLU A 237 10.49 -1.82 15.02
N LYS A 238 10.92 -2.73 15.90
CA LYS A 238 12.15 -2.58 16.70
C LYS A 238 13.42 -2.83 15.89
N THR A 239 13.37 -3.69 14.88
CA THR A 239 14.57 -4.25 14.21
C THR A 239 14.80 -3.74 12.78
N TYR A 240 13.79 -3.18 12.10
CA TYR A 240 13.89 -2.88 10.67
C TYR A 240 15.00 -1.87 10.30
N LYS A 241 15.31 -0.94 11.20
CA LYS A 241 16.37 0.07 10.97
C LYS A 241 17.74 -0.60 10.93
N ASP A 242 17.97 -1.54 11.84
CA ASP A 242 19.22 -2.28 11.94
C ASP A 242 19.37 -3.25 10.76
N ASP A 243 18.25 -3.78 10.26
CA ASP A 243 18.17 -4.55 9.02
C ASP A 243 18.45 -3.73 7.74
N GLY A 244 18.59 -2.40 7.87
CA GLY A 244 18.90 -1.48 6.79
C GLY A 244 17.71 -1.09 5.92
N TRP A 245 16.48 -1.27 6.41
CA TRP A 245 15.27 -0.76 5.74
C TRP A 245 15.09 0.74 6.01
N VAL A 246 14.73 1.48 4.97
CA VAL A 246 14.38 2.90 5.06
C VAL A 246 12.87 3.05 5.18
N LYS A 247 12.38 3.83 6.14
CA LYS A 247 10.94 4.06 6.31
C LYS A 247 10.38 4.95 5.18
N ASN A 248 9.23 4.56 4.61
CA ASN A 248 8.42 5.35 3.67
C ASN A 248 7.49 6.35 4.36
#